data_AF-A0A2N1RSI2-F1
#
_entry.id   AF-A0A2N1RSI2-F1
#
_cell.length_a   1.000
_cell.length_b   1.000
_cell.length_c   1.000
_cell.angle_alpha   90.00
_cell.angle_beta   90.00
_cell.angle_gamma   90.00
#
_symmetry.space_group_name_H-M   'P 1'
#
loop_
_entity.id
_entity.type
_entity.pdbx_description
1 polymer ?
#
loop_
_entity_poly.entity_id
_entity_poly.type
_entity_poly.pdbx_seq_one_letter_code
_entity_poly.pdbx_strand_id
1 'polypeptide(L)'
;MNSEILREIDSFVAGTSEVIYLRQEDSLLIIRPDRIQHLNSTGFEMLYSLYEKKAGAAVTVDYINSKYGTAKNVILNDLTGIVKSLSAVMNDDYKSATNISVIDYNPDSIKFPVLSEIAVTYKCQNRCDFCYASSPYRGDDFKEMTVDQIKLIIDKSGMTSLNL
;
A
#
# COMPACT_ATOMS: atom_id res chain seq x y z
N MET A 1 -29.60 7.94 -5.51
CA MET A 1 -28.13 7.76 -5.44
C MET A 1 -27.59 7.94 -6.85
N ASN A 2 -26.57 8.76 -7.08
CA ASN A 2 -26.13 9.12 -8.43
C ASN A 2 -25.41 7.92 -9.09
N SER A 3 -26.03 7.32 -10.12
CA SER A 3 -25.51 6.12 -10.79
C SER A 3 -24.21 6.34 -11.56
N GLU A 4 -23.94 7.58 -11.98
CA GLU A 4 -22.72 7.93 -12.70
C GLU A 4 -21.50 7.88 -11.77
N ILE A 5 -21.59 8.52 -10.61
CA ILE A 5 -20.53 8.55 -9.59
C ILE A 5 -20.15 7.14 -9.12
N LEU A 6 -21.16 6.27 -8.91
CA LEU A 6 -20.92 4.88 -8.52
C LEU A 6 -20.08 4.14 -9.57
N ARG A 7 -20.40 4.32 -10.86
CA ARG A 7 -19.66 3.71 -11.97
C ARG A 7 -18.25 4.27 -12.12
N GLU A 8 -18.05 5.56 -11.85
CA GLU A 8 -16.71 6.18 -11.84
C GLU A 8 -15.83 5.56 -10.76
N ILE A 9 -16.35 5.39 -9.54
CA ILE A 9 -15.64 4.72 -8.44
C ILE A 9 -15.30 3.28 -8.82
N ASP A 10 -16.26 2.51 -9.33
CA ASP A 10 -16.03 1.12 -9.73
C ASP A 10 -14.98 1.01 -10.85
N SER A 11 -15.01 1.93 -11.82
CA SER A 11 -14.04 1.96 -12.92
C SER A 11 -12.64 2.31 -12.43
N PHE A 12 -12.53 3.25 -11.48
CA PHE A 12 -11.25 3.59 -10.85
C PHE A 12 -10.67 2.39 -10.09
N VAL A 13 -11.48 1.73 -9.26
CA VAL A 13 -11.05 0.54 -8.51
C VAL A 13 -10.60 -0.57 -9.46
N ALA A 14 -11.36 -0.84 -10.53
CA ALA A 14 -10.97 -1.83 -11.52
C ALA A 14 -9.62 -1.49 -12.17
N GLY A 15 -9.43 -0.23 -12.58
CA GLY A 15 -8.20 0.23 -13.24
C GLY A 15 -6.96 0.29 -12.35
N THR A 16 -7.14 0.28 -11.02
CA THR A 16 -6.04 0.44 -10.04
C THR A 16 -5.84 -0.78 -9.14
N SER A 17 -6.67 -1.81 -9.30
CA SER A 17 -6.64 -3.05 -8.50
C SER A 17 -5.28 -3.77 -8.50
N GLU A 18 -4.50 -3.63 -9.56
CA GLU A 18 -3.16 -4.21 -9.64
C GLU A 18 -2.10 -3.36 -8.93
N VAL A 19 -2.35 -2.12 -8.56
CA VAL A 19 -1.30 -1.25 -7.96
C VAL A 19 -1.59 -0.83 -6.53
N ILE A 20 -2.83 -0.99 -6.09
CA ILE A 20 -3.28 -0.69 -4.73
C ILE A 20 -3.35 -1.97 -3.90
N TYR A 21 -2.73 -1.95 -2.73
CA TYR A 21 -2.77 -3.02 -1.75
C TYR A 21 -3.11 -2.47 -0.37
N LEU A 22 -3.94 -3.19 0.39
CA LEU A 22 -4.32 -2.82 1.75
C LEU A 22 -3.71 -3.80 2.75
N ARG A 23 -2.98 -3.27 3.74
CA ARG A 23 -2.44 -4.07 4.84
C ARG A 23 -3.25 -3.81 6.10
N GLN A 24 -3.91 -4.87 6.58
CA GLN A 24 -4.86 -4.77 7.69
C GLN A 24 -4.14 -4.61 9.04
N GLU A 25 -2.95 -5.17 9.18
CA GLU A 25 -2.25 -5.29 10.46
C GLU A 25 -1.81 -3.93 11.03
N ASP A 26 -1.66 -2.93 10.18
CA ASP A 26 -1.29 -1.55 10.53
C ASP A 26 -2.10 -0.48 9.77
N SER A 27 -3.24 -0.86 9.18
CA SER A 27 -4.13 0.04 8.43
C SER A 27 -3.42 0.87 7.36
N LEU A 28 -2.58 0.22 6.57
CA LEU A 28 -1.82 0.87 5.49
C LEU A 28 -2.49 0.68 4.14
N LEU A 29 -2.45 1.76 3.35
CA LEU A 29 -2.57 1.74 1.92
C LEU A 29 -1.17 1.75 1.31
N ILE A 30 -0.89 0.77 0.46
CA ILE A 30 0.36 0.67 -0.30
C ILE A 30 0.01 0.85 -1.78
N ILE A 31 0.57 1.88 -2.39
CA ILE A 31 0.50 2.14 -3.83
C ILE A 31 1.88 1.83 -4.40
N ARG A 32 1.95 0.76 -5.19
CA ARG A 32 3.23 0.27 -5.75
C ARG A 32 3.83 1.30 -6.73
N PRO A 33 5.16 1.46 -6.76
CA PRO A 33 6.15 0.70 -5.98
C PRO A 33 6.49 1.28 -4.60
N ASP A 34 6.25 2.57 -4.33
CA ASP A 34 6.97 3.29 -3.27
C ASP A 34 6.12 4.22 -2.41
N ARG A 35 4.80 4.29 -2.60
CA ARG A 35 3.94 5.22 -1.84
C ARG A 35 3.13 4.49 -0.78
N ILE A 36 3.10 5.07 0.41
CA ILE A 36 2.45 4.50 1.58
C ILE A 36 1.61 5.58 2.24
N GLN A 37 0.36 5.26 2.60
CA GLN A 37 -0.52 6.16 3.35
C GLN A 37 -1.14 5.41 4.52
N HIS A 38 -1.22 6.05 5.68
CA HIS A 38 -2.04 5.54 6.79
C HIS A 38 -3.51 5.82 6.51
N LEU A 39 -4.36 4.83 6.80
CA LEU A 39 -5.80 4.95 6.72
C LEU A 39 -6.40 5.03 8.12
N ASN A 40 -7.41 5.88 8.29
CA ASN A 40 -8.28 5.77 9.46
C ASN A 40 -9.19 4.53 9.34
N SER A 41 -9.87 4.17 10.42
CA SER A 41 -10.71 2.95 10.47
C SER A 41 -11.77 2.92 9.38
N THR A 42 -12.53 4.00 9.20
CA THR A 42 -13.62 4.06 8.21
C THR A 42 -13.10 4.02 6.78
N GLY A 43 -12.03 4.76 6.47
CA GLY A 43 -11.40 4.77 5.15
C GLY A 43 -10.80 3.40 4.80
N PHE A 44 -10.20 2.72 5.77
CA PHE A 44 -9.75 1.34 5.61
C PHE A 44 -10.92 0.41 5.28
N GLU A 45 -12.01 0.46 6.03
CA GLU A 45 -13.17 -0.41 5.77
C GLU A 45 -13.82 -0.18 4.40
N MET A 46 -13.93 1.08 3.98
CA MET A 46 -14.43 1.45 2.66
C MET A 46 -13.55 0.86 1.55
N LEU A 47 -12.23 1.08 1.62
CA LEU A 47 -11.29 0.59 0.62
C LEU A 47 -11.18 -0.93 0.66
N TYR A 48 -11.20 -1.55 1.84
CA TYR A 48 -11.18 -3.01 1.99
C TYR A 48 -12.40 -3.66 1.34
N SER A 49 -13.58 -3.05 1.50
CA SER A 49 -14.80 -3.51 0.81
C SER A 49 -14.67 -3.44 -0.72
N LEU A 50 -14.01 -2.40 -1.24
CA LEU A 50 -13.83 -2.20 -2.68
C LEU A 50 -12.75 -3.11 -3.28
N TYR A 51 -11.55 -3.14 -2.70
CA TYR A 51 -10.39 -3.83 -3.28
C TYR A 51 -10.31 -5.30 -2.86
N GLU A 52 -10.46 -5.61 -1.57
CA GLU A 52 -10.29 -6.98 -1.05
C GLU A 52 -11.56 -7.81 -1.23
N LYS A 53 -12.73 -7.26 -0.86
CA LYS A 53 -14.02 -7.96 -1.00
C LYS A 53 -14.63 -7.85 -2.40
N LYS A 54 -14.13 -6.95 -3.25
CA LYS A 54 -14.63 -6.71 -4.62
C LYS A 54 -16.14 -6.43 -4.67
N ALA A 55 -16.69 -5.75 -3.65
CA ALA A 55 -18.13 -5.59 -3.48
C ALA A 55 -18.76 -4.53 -4.41
N GLY A 56 -17.96 -3.62 -4.97
CA GLY A 56 -18.42 -2.46 -5.73
C GLY A 56 -18.94 -1.31 -4.85
N ALA A 57 -19.05 -0.12 -5.43
CA ALA A 57 -19.34 1.13 -4.74
C ALA A 57 -20.73 1.12 -4.08
N ALA A 58 -21.76 0.68 -4.80
CA ALA A 58 -23.13 0.68 -4.28
C ALA A 58 -23.28 -0.23 -3.05
N VAL A 59 -22.72 -1.43 -3.11
CA VAL A 59 -22.75 -2.39 -2.00
C VAL A 59 -21.92 -1.89 -0.83
N THR A 60 -20.77 -1.25 -1.10
CA THR A 60 -19.94 -0.63 -0.06
C THR A 60 -20.69 0.49 0.66
N VAL A 61 -21.42 1.36 -0.07
CA VAL A 61 -22.27 2.39 0.53
C VAL A 61 -23.33 1.78 1.44
N ASP A 62 -24.02 0.72 0.99
CA ASP A 62 -25.06 0.04 1.75
C ASP A 62 -24.50 -0.65 3.01
N TYR A 63 -23.32 -1.26 2.90
CA TYR A 63 -22.60 -1.87 4.02
C TYR A 63 -22.24 -0.84 5.10
N ILE A 64 -21.60 0.27 4.71
CA ILE A 64 -21.21 1.34 5.66
C ILE A 64 -22.44 2.00 6.28
N ASN A 65 -23.50 2.24 5.50
CA ASN A 65 -24.76 2.79 6.00
C ASN A 65 -25.39 1.87 7.06
N SER A 66 -25.42 0.57 6.80
CA SER A 66 -25.98 -0.42 7.74
C SER A 66 -25.17 -0.51 9.04
N LYS A 67 -23.85 -0.33 8.96
CA LYS A 67 -22.94 -0.42 10.12
C LYS A 67 -22.94 0.83 10.99
N TYR A 68 -22.93 2.02 10.38
CA TYR A 68 -22.73 3.29 11.09
C TYR A 68 -23.97 4.18 11.16
N GLY A 69 -25.05 3.85 10.43
CA GLY A 69 -26.27 4.67 10.39
C GLY A 69 -26.12 6.02 9.65
N THR A 70 -24.94 6.29 9.07
CA THR A 70 -24.65 7.52 8.33
C THR A 70 -25.42 7.57 7.01
N ALA A 71 -25.95 8.74 6.63
CA ALA A 71 -26.72 8.88 5.41
C ALA A 71 -25.91 8.49 4.15
N LYS A 72 -26.53 7.73 3.23
CA LYS A 72 -25.87 7.18 2.03
C LYS A 72 -25.21 8.24 1.13
N ASN A 73 -25.76 9.45 1.09
CA ASN A 73 -25.18 10.57 0.33
C ASN A 73 -23.86 11.07 0.93
N VAL A 74 -23.74 11.09 2.27
CA VAL A 74 -22.49 11.44 2.95
C VAL A 74 -21.43 10.38 2.65
N ILE A 75 -21.79 9.10 2.80
CA ILE A 75 -20.89 7.97 2.50
C ILE A 75 -20.41 8.00 1.04
N LEU A 76 -21.32 8.28 0.09
CA LEU A 76 -20.96 8.40 -1.32
C LEU A 76 -20.02 9.58 -1.57
N ASN A 77 -20.23 10.71 -0.90
CA ASN A 77 -19.33 11.87 -0.99
C ASN A 77 -17.95 11.54 -0.41
N ASP A 78 -17.88 10.85 0.73
CA ASP A 78 -16.63 10.42 1.36
C ASP A 78 -15.86 9.47 0.43
N LEU A 79 -16.53 8.45 -0.12
CA LEU A 79 -15.96 7.54 -1.11
C LEU A 79 -15.44 8.27 -2.34
N THR A 80 -16.21 9.22 -2.87
CA THR A 80 -15.81 10.04 -4.01
C THR A 80 -14.57 10.85 -3.69
N GLY A 81 -14.51 11.47 -2.50
CA GLY A 81 -13.35 12.24 -2.06
C GLY A 81 -12.11 11.37 -1.83
N ILE A 82 -12.28 10.15 -1.30
CA ILE A 82 -11.21 9.17 -1.16
C ILE A 82 -10.65 8.81 -2.53
N VAL A 83 -11.49 8.40 -3.49
CA VAL A 83 -11.04 8.05 -4.85
C VAL A 83 -10.33 9.22 -5.54
N LYS A 84 -10.84 10.44 -5.41
CA LYS A 84 -10.18 11.64 -5.95
C LYS A 84 -8.82 11.88 -5.29
N SER A 85 -8.71 11.73 -3.97
CA SER A 85 -7.44 11.89 -3.25
C SER A 85 -6.44 10.80 -3.62
N LEU A 86 -6.89 9.56 -3.81
CA LEU A 86 -6.06 8.46 -4.29
C LEU A 86 -5.51 8.75 -5.68
N SER A 87 -6.39 9.14 -6.61
CA SER A 87 -5.98 9.54 -7.96
C SER A 87 -4.94 10.66 -7.91
N ALA A 88 -5.13 11.67 -7.06
CA ALA A 88 -4.19 12.77 -6.91
C ALA A 88 -2.83 12.29 -6.37
N VAL A 89 -2.80 11.44 -5.33
CA VAL A 89 -1.56 10.83 -4.79
C VAL A 89 -0.82 10.00 -5.84
N MET A 90 -1.56 9.22 -6.64
CA MET A 90 -0.98 8.41 -7.72
C MET A 90 -0.34 9.27 -8.82
N ASN A 91 -0.77 10.53 -8.96
CA ASN A 91 -0.28 11.49 -9.95
C ASN A 91 0.65 12.57 -9.34
N ASP A 92 1.19 12.35 -8.15
CA ASP A 92 2.04 13.33 -7.44
C ASP A 92 1.38 14.68 -7.10
N ASP A 93 0.05 14.77 -7.20
CA ASP A 93 -0.71 16.00 -6.93
C ASP A 93 -1.27 16.03 -5.50
N TYR A 94 -0.38 16.07 -4.52
CA TYR A 94 -0.77 16.14 -3.11
C TYR A 94 -1.56 17.42 -2.75
N LYS A 95 -1.51 18.47 -3.58
CA LYS A 95 -2.26 19.71 -3.36
C LYS A 95 -3.75 19.52 -3.58
N SER A 96 -4.13 18.64 -4.50
CA SER A 96 -5.53 18.32 -4.83
C SER A 96 -6.11 17.21 -3.95
N ALA A 97 -5.30 16.56 -3.12
CA ALA A 97 -5.73 15.46 -2.26
C ALA A 97 -6.37 15.96 -0.95
N THR A 98 -7.67 16.27 -0.99
CA THR A 98 -8.37 16.92 0.13
C THR A 98 -8.64 16.02 1.34
N ASN A 99 -8.57 14.69 1.20
CA ASN A 99 -8.79 13.74 2.29
C ASN A 99 -7.47 13.20 2.88
N ILE A 100 -6.41 14.00 2.83
CA ILE A 100 -5.10 13.65 3.38
C ILE A 100 -4.67 14.70 4.40
N SER A 101 -4.03 14.23 5.47
CA SER A 101 -3.41 15.06 6.49
C SER A 101 -1.99 14.58 6.73
N VAL A 102 -1.08 15.52 6.96
CA VAL A 102 0.27 15.18 7.46
C VAL A 102 0.16 14.80 8.93
N ILE A 103 0.78 13.70 9.30
CA ILE A 103 0.89 13.23 10.69
C ILE A 103 2.37 13.18 11.08
N ASP A 104 2.64 13.23 12.38
CA ASP A 104 3.99 13.03 12.88
C ASP A 104 4.46 11.59 12.60
N TYR A 105 5.73 11.45 12.25
CA TYR A 105 6.33 10.14 12.02
C TYR A 105 6.38 9.33 13.33
N ASN A 106 5.83 8.12 13.30
CA ASN A 106 5.87 7.17 14.40
C ASN A 106 6.40 5.82 13.89
N PRO A 107 7.58 5.35 14.32
CA PRO A 107 8.13 4.08 13.87
C PRO A 107 7.26 2.87 14.28
N ASP A 108 6.51 2.98 15.37
CA ASP A 108 5.63 1.91 15.86
C ASP A 108 4.30 1.82 15.08
N SER A 109 4.02 2.77 14.18
CA SER A 109 2.79 2.76 13.37
C SER A 109 2.84 1.75 12.22
N ILE A 110 4.02 1.25 11.86
CA ILE A 110 4.24 0.30 10.78
C ILE A 110 4.73 -1.02 11.40
N LYS A 111 3.88 -2.05 11.35
CA LYS A 111 4.14 -3.32 12.04
C LYS A 111 5.12 -4.21 11.29
N PHE A 112 5.06 -4.17 9.96
CA PHE A 112 5.90 -5.00 9.09
C PHE A 112 6.63 -4.12 8.08
N PRO A 113 7.83 -4.52 7.61
CA PRO A 113 8.49 -3.82 6.51
C PRO A 113 7.53 -3.67 5.32
N VAL A 114 7.51 -2.50 4.69
CA VAL A 114 6.66 -2.27 3.50
C VAL A 114 7.36 -2.70 2.23
N LEU A 115 8.68 -2.48 2.16
CA LEU A 115 9.55 -3.02 1.13
C LEU A 115 10.77 -3.62 1.81
N SER A 116 11.21 -4.77 1.31
CA SER A 116 12.41 -5.46 1.81
C SER A 116 13.15 -6.07 0.64
N GLU A 117 14.43 -5.72 0.53
CA GLU A 117 15.35 -6.28 -0.45
C GLU A 117 16.45 -7.02 0.31
N ILE A 118 16.76 -8.23 -0.14
CA ILE A 118 17.85 -9.04 0.42
C ILE A 118 18.91 -9.21 -0.66
N ALA A 119 20.09 -8.64 -0.42
CA ALA A 119 21.26 -8.82 -1.25
C ALA A 119 21.90 -10.19 -0.96
N VAL A 120 21.53 -11.21 -1.74
CA VAL A 120 22.03 -12.59 -1.52
C VAL A 120 23.49 -12.74 -1.94
N THR A 121 23.80 -12.21 -3.12
CA THR A 121 25.16 -12.14 -3.65
C THR A 121 25.54 -10.67 -3.59
N TYR A 122 26.55 -10.30 -2.80
CA TYR A 122 27.12 -8.94 -2.78
C TYR A 122 27.84 -8.58 -4.10
N LYS A 123 27.35 -9.11 -5.23
CA LYS A 123 27.87 -9.00 -6.59
C LYS A 123 26.79 -8.41 -7.48
N CYS A 124 27.16 -7.43 -8.28
CA CYS A 124 26.29 -6.85 -9.30
C CYS A 124 26.84 -7.20 -10.70
N GLN A 125 26.04 -7.86 -11.54
CA GLN A 125 26.45 -8.20 -12.91
C GLN A 125 26.64 -6.96 -13.80
N ASN A 126 25.99 -5.85 -13.46
CA ASN A 126 26.10 -4.59 -14.21
C ASN A 126 27.37 -3.78 -13.87
N ARG A 127 28.14 -4.15 -12.85
CA ARG A 127 29.40 -3.46 -12.44
C ARG A 127 29.26 -1.94 -12.32
N CYS A 128 28.13 -1.43 -11.81
CA CYS A 128 27.93 0.01 -11.70
C CYS A 128 28.81 0.59 -10.58
N ASP A 129 29.59 1.63 -10.89
CA ASP A 129 30.47 2.34 -9.91
C ASP A 129 29.71 3.02 -8.77
N PHE A 130 28.41 3.28 -8.98
CA PHE A 130 27.50 3.89 -8.01
C PHE A 130 26.65 2.86 -7.25
N CYS A 131 26.83 1.56 -7.50
CA CYS A 131 26.03 0.52 -6.85
C CYS A 131 26.38 0.41 -5.37
N TYR A 132 25.38 0.25 -4.50
CA TYR A 132 25.60 -0.03 -3.08
C TYR A 132 26.46 -1.28 -2.84
N ALA A 133 26.45 -2.23 -3.79
CA ALA A 133 27.26 -3.45 -3.73
C ALA A 133 28.74 -3.22 -4.07
N SER A 134 29.09 -2.10 -4.71
CA SER A 134 30.44 -1.83 -5.23
C SER A 134 31.04 -0.49 -4.80
N SER A 135 30.28 0.39 -4.13
CA SER A 135 30.73 1.76 -3.79
C SER A 135 30.68 2.03 -2.27
N PRO A 136 31.80 2.44 -1.64
CA PRO A 136 33.16 2.40 -2.19
C PRO A 136 33.57 0.96 -2.55
N TYR A 137 34.56 0.77 -3.43
CA TYR A 137 35.02 -0.58 -3.80
C TYR A 137 35.47 -1.33 -2.56
N ARG A 138 34.79 -2.44 -2.24
CA ARG A 138 35.04 -3.20 -1.03
C ARG A 138 35.78 -4.52 -1.28
N GLY A 139 36.23 -4.78 -2.51
CA GLY A 139 36.89 -6.03 -2.92
C GLY A 139 35.90 -7.13 -3.31
N ASP A 140 36.42 -8.32 -3.61
CA ASP A 140 35.62 -9.52 -3.98
C ASP A 140 35.46 -10.52 -2.82
N ASP A 141 35.98 -10.18 -1.63
CA ASP A 141 36.01 -11.07 -0.46
C ASP A 141 34.72 -10.96 0.38
N PHE A 142 33.60 -11.33 -0.23
CA PHE A 142 32.31 -11.41 0.46
C PHE A 142 31.80 -12.84 0.44
N LYS A 143 31.61 -13.41 1.63
CA LYS A 143 30.95 -14.70 1.78
C LYS A 143 29.46 -14.53 1.47
N GLU A 144 29.02 -15.17 0.39
CA GLU A 144 27.61 -15.26 0.03
C GLU A 144 26.82 -15.98 1.12
N MET A 145 25.56 -15.56 1.33
CA MET A 145 24.70 -16.18 2.33
C MET A 145 24.31 -17.60 1.87
N THR A 146 24.35 -18.56 2.79
CA THR A 146 23.73 -19.87 2.55
C THR A 146 22.20 -19.74 2.57
N VAL A 147 21.50 -20.72 2.01
CA VAL A 147 20.04 -20.79 2.06
C VAL A 147 19.50 -20.65 3.49
N ASP A 148 20.13 -21.31 4.47
CA ASP A 148 19.72 -21.23 5.87
C ASP A 148 19.90 -19.83 6.46
N GLN A 149 20.96 -19.12 6.05
CA GLN A 149 21.17 -17.73 6.47
C GLN A 149 20.14 -16.80 5.84
N ILE A 150 19.75 -17.03 4.59
CA ILE A 150 18.68 -16.26 3.94
C ILE A 150 17.34 -16.48 4.67
N LYS A 151 16.99 -17.74 4.96
CA LYS A 151 15.79 -18.09 5.73
C LYS A 151 15.76 -17.40 7.09
N LEU A 152 16.89 -17.40 7.80
CA LEU A 152 17.02 -16.71 9.08
C LEU A 152 16.77 -15.19 8.98
N ILE A 153 17.23 -14.54 7.91
CA ILE A 153 16.96 -13.10 7.70
C ILE A 153 15.48 -12.86 7.40
N ILE A 154 14.86 -13.68 6.55
CA ILE A 154 13.42 -13.61 6.24
C ILE A 154 12.60 -13.74 7.54
N ASP A 155 12.94 -14.69 8.39
CA ASP A 155 12.29 -14.91 9.68
C ASP A 155 12.46 -13.70 10.61
N LYS A 156 13.68 -13.15 10.71
CA LYS A 156 13.99 -11.97 11.53
C LYS A 156 13.28 -10.70 11.05
N SER A 157 13.07 -10.57 9.74
CA SER A 157 12.35 -9.44 9.15
C SER A 157 10.84 -9.55 9.33
N GLY A 158 10.34 -10.61 9.96
CA GLY A 158 8.91 -10.84 10.16
C GLY A 158 8.17 -11.25 8.87
N MET A 159 8.90 -11.74 7.86
CA MET A 159 8.38 -12.13 6.55
C MET A 159 7.98 -13.62 6.48
N THR A 160 7.53 -14.17 7.61
CA THR A 160 7.38 -15.62 7.86
C THR A 160 6.27 -16.31 7.03
N SER A 161 5.55 -15.56 6.18
CA SER A 161 4.50 -16.11 5.28
C SER A 161 5.02 -16.52 3.89
N LEU A 162 6.32 -16.36 3.61
CA LEU A 162 6.93 -16.82 2.35
C LEU A 162 7.32 -18.31 2.45
N ASN A 163 6.48 -19.19 1.93
CA ASN A 163 6.86 -20.58 1.66
C ASN A 163 7.88 -20.61 0.49
N LEU A 164 9.17 -20.58 0.82
CA LEU A 164 10.30 -20.78 -0.11
C LEU A 164 10.79 -22.24 -0.14
#